data_AF-A0A9P9W8B9-F1
#
_entry.id   AF-A0A9P9W8B9-F1
#
_cell.length_a   1.000
_cell.length_b   1.000
_cell.length_c   1.000
_cell.angle_alpha   90.00
_cell.angle_beta   90.00
_cell.angle_gamma   90.00
#
_symmetry.space_group_name_H-M   'P 1'
#
loop_
_entity.id
_entity.type
_entity.pdbx_description
1 polymer ?
#
loop_
_entity_poly.entity_id
_entity_poly.type
_entity_poly.pdbx_seq_one_letter_code
_entity_poly.pdbx_strand_id
1 'polypeptide(L)'
;MTVTEVKAEEGCFEDFKAHCKRPRTHTELLLFQVLKERHIDYHVIEVDTDDFDLMGYAEAGFANCEIEEDDHTLTSSVAYIASPSRSEQDTKPGQLRYSSWWTKYQYTWNEASFVLYSARVPTNCGYATYLFVLTKREPDTPPRGVTATTKKLLLSVGEWTRELHEEIYVFDSAYWSKSKQLWKDIQSSTWNDVILDPTMKEGLIEDVEGFFDSRGLYQEFQVPWKRGIIFHGLPGNGKTISIKALMARLQRRPDDPVPSLYVKSFEDRNAGQQYAIRSIFRKARKMAPCLLIFEDLDSLITNETRSYFLNEVDGLESNDGILMIGSTNHLDQLDPAIRDRPSRFDRKYHYQLPSQSERASYAKYWQKKLEKNPRTEFPDDACDVIAAMTDGFSFAYLKELFVATLLAIARGAKGKEPIPASLLEDDVKDQSTPEGVSENVPPKGEDVQEEPKEVAEDDGKPTIALRRQAVINVKVPEHLKDCVLVNVIRHQVLILLKDMSNGERPRIRVETEGSAKAIPRQLKRRMARYSEH
;
A
#
# COMPACT_ATOMS: atom_id res chain seq x y z
N MET A 1 -61.98 -23.16 15.11
CA MET A 1 -62.15 -22.53 16.44
C MET A 1 -61.42 -23.43 17.42
N THR A 2 -60.37 -23.03 18.14
CA THR A 2 -59.96 -21.70 18.62
C THR A 2 -58.44 -21.52 18.53
N VAL A 3 -58.07 -20.39 17.93
CA VAL A 3 -56.80 -19.69 18.11
C VAL A 3 -56.86 -18.92 19.44
N THR A 4 -55.70 -18.77 20.10
CA THR A 4 -55.28 -17.92 21.25
C THR A 4 -54.84 -18.76 22.46
N GLU A 5 -53.66 -18.60 23.05
CA GLU A 5 -52.88 -17.36 23.26
C GLU A 5 -51.39 -17.51 22.92
N VAL A 6 -50.94 -16.66 22.00
CA VAL A 6 -49.55 -16.25 21.87
C VAL A 6 -49.26 -15.34 23.06
N LYS A 7 -48.33 -15.72 23.96
CA LYS A 7 -47.75 -14.79 24.94
C LYS A 7 -46.95 -13.72 24.19
N ALA A 8 -47.62 -12.67 23.76
CA ALA A 8 -46.99 -11.43 23.32
C ALA A 8 -47.00 -10.47 24.52
N GLU A 9 -45.93 -10.46 25.32
CA GLU A 9 -45.57 -9.30 26.17
C GLU A 9 -44.20 -9.38 26.88
N GLU A 10 -43.27 -10.24 26.46
CA GLU A 10 -41.85 -9.90 26.64
C GLU A 10 -41.42 -9.18 25.36
N GLY A 11 -41.42 -7.84 25.41
CA GLY A 11 -41.00 -7.05 24.26
C GLY A 11 -39.56 -7.39 23.89
N CYS A 12 -39.19 -7.25 22.61
CA CYS A 12 -37.82 -7.50 22.11
C CYS A 12 -36.72 -6.83 22.97
N PHE A 13 -37.07 -5.79 23.72
CA PHE A 13 -36.21 -5.14 24.71
C PHE A 13 -35.90 -5.99 25.95
N GLU A 14 -36.88 -6.70 26.52
CA GLU A 14 -36.64 -7.59 27.67
C GLU A 14 -35.86 -8.85 27.24
N ASP A 15 -36.09 -9.36 26.03
CA ASP A 15 -35.23 -10.38 25.41
C ASP A 15 -33.79 -9.90 25.22
N PHE A 16 -33.63 -8.69 24.67
CA PHE A 16 -32.32 -8.04 24.51
C PHE A 16 -31.63 -7.81 25.86
N LYS A 17 -32.36 -7.38 26.89
CA LYS A 17 -31.85 -7.13 28.24
C LYS A 17 -31.50 -8.44 28.95
N ALA A 18 -32.28 -9.51 28.75
CA ALA A 18 -31.97 -10.85 29.24
C ALA A 18 -30.70 -11.40 28.57
N HIS A 19 -30.58 -11.24 27.25
CA HIS A 19 -29.35 -11.55 26.51
C HIS A 19 -28.13 -10.80 27.07
N CYS A 20 -28.25 -9.49 27.30
CA CYS A 20 -27.18 -8.66 27.86
C CYS A 20 -26.78 -9.01 29.30
N LYS A 21 -27.65 -9.70 30.04
CA LYS A 21 -27.43 -10.12 31.44
C LYS A 21 -26.88 -11.55 31.57
N ARG A 22 -26.81 -12.33 30.49
CA ARG A 22 -26.25 -13.69 30.54
C ARG A 22 -24.77 -13.61 30.93
N PRO A 23 -24.26 -14.55 31.76
CA PRO A 23 -22.83 -14.62 32.05
C PRO A 23 -22.07 -14.68 30.74
N ARG A 24 -21.11 -13.78 30.55
CA ARG A 24 -20.23 -13.84 29.39
C ARG A 24 -19.31 -15.04 29.55
N THR A 25 -19.70 -16.16 28.97
CA THR A 25 -18.85 -17.33 28.83
C THR A 25 -17.86 -17.08 27.69
N HIS A 26 -16.63 -17.57 27.85
CA HIS A 26 -15.68 -17.62 26.74
C HIS A 26 -16.32 -18.40 25.59
N THR A 27 -16.62 -17.72 24.47
CA THR A 27 -17.36 -18.32 23.35
C THR A 27 -16.63 -19.54 22.81
N GLU A 28 -15.31 -19.45 22.68
CA GLU A 28 -14.41 -20.56 22.33
C GLU A 28 -14.63 -21.79 23.23
N LEU A 29 -14.56 -21.60 24.56
CA LEU A 29 -14.76 -22.69 25.54
C LEU A 29 -16.16 -23.32 25.43
N LEU A 30 -17.19 -22.50 25.20
CA LEU A 30 -18.55 -22.98 25.01
C LEU A 30 -18.67 -23.82 23.73
N LEU A 31 -18.14 -23.34 22.60
CA LEU A 31 -18.14 -24.08 21.34
C LEU A 31 -17.40 -25.42 21.48
N PHE A 32 -16.24 -25.39 22.13
CA PHE A 32 -15.45 -26.57 22.40
C PHE A 32 -16.18 -27.59 23.28
N GLN A 33 -16.87 -27.14 24.34
CA GLN A 33 -17.69 -28.00 25.21
C GLN A 33 -18.87 -28.62 24.44
N VAL A 34 -19.62 -27.81 23.69
CA VAL A 34 -20.77 -28.26 22.89
C VAL A 34 -20.35 -29.33 21.88
N LEU A 35 -19.22 -29.15 21.21
CA LEU A 35 -18.69 -30.13 20.27
C LEU A 35 -18.28 -31.42 20.98
N LYS A 36 -17.64 -31.34 22.15
CA LYS A 36 -17.24 -32.53 22.93
C LYS A 36 -18.42 -33.33 23.45
N GLU A 37 -19.48 -32.66 23.90
CA GLU A 37 -20.69 -33.33 24.42
C GLU A 37 -21.48 -34.01 23.30
N ARG A 38 -21.55 -33.40 22.11
CA ARG A 38 -22.28 -33.95 20.96
C ARG A 38 -21.50 -35.03 20.21
N HIS A 39 -20.17 -35.00 20.28
CA HIS A 39 -19.28 -35.94 19.58
C HIS A 39 -18.39 -36.69 20.59
N ILE A 40 -19.03 -37.47 21.47
CA ILE A 40 -18.34 -38.15 22.57
C ILE A 40 -17.26 -39.14 22.09
N ASP A 41 -17.51 -39.77 20.94
CA ASP A 41 -16.61 -40.72 20.28
C ASP A 41 -15.52 -40.05 19.43
N TYR A 42 -15.42 -38.71 19.47
CA TYR A 42 -14.41 -37.95 18.75
C TYR A 42 -13.48 -37.19 19.71
N HIS A 43 -12.27 -36.93 19.25
CA HIS A 43 -11.40 -35.88 19.74
C HIS A 43 -11.71 -34.59 18.98
N VAL A 44 -11.90 -33.51 19.74
CA VAL A 44 -12.11 -32.16 19.22
C VAL A 44 -10.82 -31.38 19.43
N ILE A 45 -10.27 -30.81 18.36
CA ILE A 45 -9.07 -29.99 18.38
C ILE A 45 -9.41 -28.66 17.72
N GLU A 46 -9.12 -27.55 18.39
CA GLU A 46 -9.16 -26.24 17.75
C GLU A 46 -7.82 -25.97 17.07
N VAL A 47 -7.88 -25.39 15.86
CA VAL A 47 -6.69 -25.00 15.10
C VAL A 47 -6.70 -23.50 14.85
N ASP A 48 -5.53 -22.88 14.95
CA ASP A 48 -5.34 -21.47 14.63
C ASP A 48 -5.40 -21.27 13.11
N THR A 49 -6.37 -20.50 12.64
CA THR A 49 -6.57 -20.25 11.21
C THR A 49 -5.44 -19.46 10.55
N ASP A 50 -4.58 -18.79 11.33
CA ASP A 50 -3.41 -18.08 10.80
C ASP A 50 -2.25 -19.03 10.45
N ASP A 51 -2.15 -20.16 11.17
CA ASP A 51 -1.09 -21.15 10.99
C ASP A 51 -1.57 -22.39 10.19
N PHE A 52 -2.89 -22.62 10.08
CA PHE A 52 -3.48 -23.79 9.39
C PHE A 52 -4.63 -23.41 8.45
N ASP A 53 -4.32 -23.21 7.16
CA ASP A 53 -5.30 -22.98 6.11
C ASP A 53 -5.80 -24.30 5.49
N LEU A 54 -6.65 -25.01 6.24
CA LEU A 54 -7.25 -26.28 5.82
C LEU A 54 -8.10 -26.14 4.54
N MET A 55 -8.78 -25.00 4.39
CA MET A 55 -9.64 -24.73 3.22
C MET A 55 -8.79 -24.50 1.97
N GLY A 56 -7.80 -23.62 2.05
CA GLY A 56 -6.87 -23.38 0.94
C GLY A 56 -6.12 -24.65 0.52
N TYR A 57 -5.72 -25.49 1.49
CA TYR A 57 -5.07 -26.77 1.20
C TYR A 57 -5.97 -27.72 0.40
N ALA A 58 -7.28 -27.76 0.70
CA ALA A 58 -8.24 -28.55 -0.05
C ALA A 58 -8.55 -27.93 -1.42
N GLU A 59 -8.72 -26.60 -1.51
CA GLU A 59 -8.92 -25.89 -2.79
C GLU A 59 -7.74 -26.08 -3.75
N ALA A 60 -6.53 -26.23 -3.24
CA ALA A 60 -5.33 -26.56 -4.03
C ALA A 60 -5.26 -28.03 -4.48
N GLY A 61 -6.25 -28.85 -4.11
CA GLY A 61 -6.38 -30.25 -4.54
C GLY A 61 -5.61 -31.26 -3.68
N PHE A 62 -4.99 -30.83 -2.56
CA PHE A 62 -4.29 -31.76 -1.66
C PHE A 62 -5.24 -32.54 -0.75
N ALA A 63 -6.47 -32.07 -0.58
CA ALA A 63 -7.52 -32.72 0.19
C ALA A 63 -8.90 -32.43 -0.44
N ASN A 64 -9.91 -33.22 -0.09
CA ASN A 64 -11.29 -32.93 -0.44
C ASN A 64 -12.01 -32.28 0.77
N CYS A 65 -12.73 -31.18 0.54
CA CYS A 65 -13.50 -30.49 1.56
C CYS A 65 -14.89 -30.19 1.02
N GLU A 66 -15.89 -30.88 1.55
CA GLU A 66 -17.29 -30.76 1.13
C GLU A 66 -18.12 -30.19 2.27
N ILE A 67 -18.97 -29.22 1.97
CA ILE A 67 -19.94 -28.70 2.94
C ILE A 67 -21.03 -29.77 3.13
N GLU A 68 -21.37 -30.05 4.38
CA GLU A 68 -22.51 -30.90 4.69
C GLU A 68 -23.77 -30.02 4.74
N GLU A 69 -24.61 -30.14 3.70
CA GLU A 69 -25.77 -29.25 3.43
C GLU A 69 -27.02 -29.52 4.33
N ASP A 70 -26.86 -30.21 5.46
CA ASP A 70 -27.95 -30.43 6.43
C ASP A 70 -28.39 -29.12 7.14
N ASP A 71 -29.49 -29.18 7.93
CA ASP A 71 -30.03 -28.17 8.86
C ASP A 71 -29.00 -27.62 9.89
N HIS A 72 -27.75 -28.06 9.78
CA HIS A 72 -26.61 -27.70 10.61
C HIS A 72 -25.74 -26.60 10.00
N THR A 73 -25.97 -26.12 8.78
CA THR A 73 -25.24 -24.97 8.21
C THR A 73 -26.04 -23.69 8.32
N LEU A 74 -25.64 -22.79 9.24
CA LEU A 74 -26.30 -21.48 9.40
C LEU A 74 -25.69 -20.48 8.41
N THR A 75 -26.22 -20.48 7.19
CA THR A 75 -25.92 -19.44 6.21
C THR A 75 -26.42 -18.10 6.74
N SER A 76 -25.51 -17.15 6.89
CA SER A 76 -25.77 -15.88 7.58
C SER A 76 -26.05 -14.71 6.66
N SER A 77 -25.37 -14.67 5.51
CA SER A 77 -25.54 -13.63 4.51
C SER A 77 -25.08 -14.12 3.16
N VAL A 78 -25.75 -13.65 2.11
CA VAL A 78 -25.33 -13.82 0.72
C VAL A 78 -24.96 -12.45 0.21
N ALA A 79 -23.73 -12.29 -0.25
CA ALA A 79 -23.25 -11.05 -0.85
C ALA A 79 -23.08 -11.25 -2.35
N TYR A 80 -23.64 -10.33 -3.14
CA TYR A 80 -23.33 -10.26 -4.56
C TYR A 80 -21.95 -9.63 -4.76
N ILE A 81 -21.02 -10.40 -5.32
CA ILE A 81 -19.75 -9.90 -5.81
C ILE A 81 -19.97 -9.54 -7.27
N ALA A 82 -20.09 -8.24 -7.53
CA ALA A 82 -20.15 -7.72 -8.88
C ALA A 82 -18.88 -8.10 -9.65
N SER A 83 -19.03 -8.36 -10.95
CA SER A 83 -17.88 -8.46 -11.85
C SER A 83 -16.99 -7.21 -11.69
N PRO A 84 -15.65 -7.35 -11.68
CA PRO A 84 -14.74 -6.22 -11.53
C PRO A 84 -14.95 -5.12 -12.59
N SER A 85 -15.46 -5.49 -13.76
CA SER A 85 -15.77 -4.58 -14.85
C SER A 85 -17.27 -4.29 -14.92
N ARG A 86 -17.63 -3.00 -14.92
CA ARG A 86 -18.98 -2.52 -15.27
C ARG A 86 -19.16 -2.29 -16.78
N SER A 87 -18.18 -2.68 -17.61
CA SER A 87 -18.26 -2.51 -19.06
C SER A 87 -19.37 -3.37 -19.64
N GLU A 88 -20.20 -2.79 -20.51
CA GLU A 88 -21.23 -3.51 -21.29
C GLU A 88 -20.65 -4.66 -22.14
N GLN A 89 -19.33 -4.66 -22.38
CA GLN A 89 -18.63 -5.67 -23.17
C GLN A 89 -18.13 -6.87 -22.34
N ASP A 90 -18.13 -6.80 -21.00
CA ASP A 90 -17.65 -7.87 -20.11
C ASP A 90 -18.76 -8.27 -19.12
N THR A 91 -19.86 -8.77 -19.68
CA THR A 91 -21.11 -9.16 -18.98
C THR A 91 -21.00 -10.53 -18.34
N LYS A 92 -19.93 -10.78 -17.58
CA LYS A 92 -19.91 -11.96 -16.71
C LYS A 92 -20.92 -11.72 -15.57
N PRO A 93 -21.86 -12.65 -15.33
CA PRO A 93 -22.72 -12.55 -14.16
C PRO A 93 -21.83 -12.51 -12.92
N GLY A 94 -22.14 -11.60 -11.98
CA GLY A 94 -21.42 -11.55 -10.72
C GLY A 94 -21.62 -12.85 -9.93
N GLN A 95 -20.72 -13.10 -9.00
CA GLN A 95 -20.75 -14.32 -8.20
C GLN A 95 -21.45 -14.06 -6.87
N LEU A 96 -22.14 -15.07 -6.36
CA LEU A 96 -22.64 -15.04 -5.00
C LEU A 96 -21.57 -15.54 -4.05
N ARG A 97 -21.23 -14.73 -3.05
CA ARG A 97 -20.44 -15.17 -1.91
C ARG A 97 -21.36 -15.46 -0.75
N TYR A 98 -21.42 -16.74 -0.39
CA TYR A 98 -22.11 -17.20 0.79
C TYR A 98 -21.18 -17.02 2.00
N SER A 99 -21.72 -16.45 3.08
CA SER A 99 -21.03 -16.34 4.35
C SER A 99 -21.86 -17.07 5.39
N SER A 100 -21.28 -18.07 6.02
CA SER A 100 -21.93 -18.86 7.06
C SER A 100 -21.39 -18.48 8.44
N TRP A 101 -22.27 -18.42 9.43
CA TRP A 101 -21.85 -18.26 10.83
C TRP A 101 -21.40 -19.59 11.44
N TRP A 102 -21.94 -20.68 10.91
CA TRP A 102 -21.63 -22.02 11.36
C TRP A 102 -21.71 -22.96 10.17
N THR A 103 -20.66 -23.74 9.94
CA THR A 103 -20.60 -24.71 8.83
C THR A 103 -19.92 -25.98 9.30
N LYS A 104 -20.48 -27.12 8.91
CA LYS A 104 -19.86 -28.43 9.06
C LYS A 104 -19.31 -28.86 7.70
N TYR A 105 -18.09 -29.38 7.70
CA TYR A 105 -17.45 -29.91 6.51
C TYR A 105 -17.04 -31.37 6.72
N GLN A 106 -17.20 -32.15 5.66
CA GLN A 106 -16.56 -33.44 5.53
C GLN A 106 -15.22 -33.25 4.83
N TYR A 107 -14.13 -33.58 5.52
CA TYR A 107 -12.78 -33.36 5.03
C TYR A 107 -12.06 -34.69 4.85
N THR A 108 -11.51 -34.95 3.66
CA THR A 108 -10.86 -36.22 3.35
C THR A 108 -9.43 -35.97 2.86
N TRP A 109 -8.46 -36.62 3.49
CA TRP A 109 -7.04 -36.49 3.18
C TRP A 109 -6.34 -37.84 3.36
N ASN A 110 -5.63 -38.32 2.33
CA ASN A 110 -4.94 -39.61 2.33
C ASN A 110 -5.82 -40.77 2.84
N GLU A 111 -7.01 -40.91 2.27
CA GLU A 111 -8.02 -41.94 2.63
C GLU A 111 -8.61 -41.82 4.05
N ALA A 112 -8.10 -40.90 4.88
CA ALA A 112 -8.64 -40.61 6.20
C ALA A 112 -9.71 -39.51 6.13
N SER A 113 -10.79 -39.72 6.87
CA SER A 113 -11.92 -38.79 6.97
C SER A 113 -11.91 -38.04 8.30
N PHE A 114 -12.15 -36.74 8.22
CA PHE A 114 -12.20 -35.79 9.32
C PHE A 114 -13.52 -35.01 9.23
N VAL A 115 -14.03 -34.58 10.38
CA VAL A 115 -15.17 -33.65 10.42
C VAL A 115 -14.63 -32.29 10.85
N LEU A 116 -14.92 -31.24 10.09
CA LEU A 116 -14.55 -29.88 10.46
C LEU A 116 -15.78 -29.06 10.86
N TYR A 117 -15.62 -28.20 11.85
CA TYR A 117 -16.59 -27.16 12.18
C TYR A 117 -15.93 -25.80 12.08
N SER A 118 -16.52 -24.91 11.29
CA SER A 118 -16.13 -23.50 11.22
C SER A 118 -17.22 -22.65 11.86
N ALA A 119 -16.85 -21.83 12.84
CA ALA A 119 -17.74 -20.93 13.55
C ALA A 119 -17.25 -19.50 13.41
N ARG A 120 -18.02 -18.66 12.71
CA ARG A 120 -17.74 -17.24 12.54
C ARG A 120 -18.54 -16.45 13.57
N VAL A 121 -17.84 -15.89 14.55
CA VAL A 121 -18.42 -15.19 15.70
C VAL A 121 -18.17 -13.69 15.56
N PRO A 122 -19.20 -12.83 15.70
CA PRO A 122 -19.01 -11.40 15.72
C PRO A 122 -18.19 -10.99 16.95
N THR A 123 -17.19 -10.15 16.73
CA THR A 123 -16.42 -9.51 17.80
C THR A 123 -16.72 -8.02 17.79
N ASN A 124 -16.21 -7.27 18.78
CA ASN A 124 -16.41 -5.81 18.83
C ASN A 124 -15.92 -5.09 17.56
N CYS A 125 -15.09 -5.74 16.73
CA CYS A 125 -14.36 -5.09 15.64
C CYS A 125 -14.38 -5.89 14.32
N GLY A 126 -15.35 -6.80 14.17
CA GLY A 126 -15.50 -7.62 12.98
C GLY A 126 -15.96 -9.02 13.32
N TYR A 127 -15.24 -10.02 12.82
CA TYR A 127 -15.55 -11.42 13.04
C TYR A 127 -14.27 -12.20 13.35
N ALA A 128 -14.34 -13.11 14.31
CA ALA A 128 -13.34 -14.16 14.49
C ALA A 128 -13.88 -15.46 13.90
N THR A 129 -13.02 -16.27 13.31
CA THR A 129 -13.37 -17.60 12.81
C THR A 129 -12.65 -18.63 13.65
N TYR A 130 -13.41 -19.50 14.31
CA TYR A 130 -12.88 -20.64 15.05
C TYR A 130 -13.04 -21.88 14.18
N LEU A 131 -11.97 -22.66 14.03
CA LEU A 131 -11.96 -23.87 13.23
C LEU A 131 -11.62 -25.07 14.12
N PHE A 132 -12.50 -26.07 14.12
CA PHE A 132 -12.34 -27.29 14.91
C PHE A 132 -12.20 -28.49 13.99
N VAL A 133 -11.18 -29.31 14.24
CA VAL A 133 -10.92 -30.59 13.59
C VAL A 133 -11.36 -31.71 14.52
N LEU A 134 -12.27 -32.56 14.05
CA LEU A 134 -12.76 -33.73 14.78
C LEU A 134 -12.25 -35.02 14.16
N THR A 135 -11.75 -35.91 15.02
CA THR A 135 -11.28 -37.25 14.64
C THR A 135 -11.82 -38.31 15.59
N LYS A 136 -12.19 -39.48 15.07
CA LYS A 136 -12.71 -40.57 15.90
C LYS A 136 -11.67 -41.00 16.94
N ARG A 137 -12.13 -41.33 18.14
CA ARG A 137 -11.28 -41.88 19.20
C ARG A 137 -10.89 -43.29 18.84
N GLU A 138 -9.60 -43.57 18.90
CA GLU A 138 -9.06 -44.91 18.82
C GLU A 138 -8.63 -45.35 20.24
N PRO A 139 -8.65 -46.66 20.54
CA PRO A 139 -8.33 -47.17 21.88
C PRO A 139 -6.99 -46.70 22.45
N ASP A 140 -6.02 -46.40 21.57
CA ASP A 140 -4.63 -46.04 21.91
C ASP A 140 -4.33 -44.54 21.74
N THR A 141 -5.34 -43.67 21.54
CA THR A 141 -5.08 -42.23 21.32
C THR A 141 -4.61 -41.53 22.60
N PRO A 142 -3.56 -40.67 22.55
CA PRO A 142 -3.05 -39.96 23.72
C PRO A 142 -4.10 -39.07 24.39
N PRO A 143 -3.93 -38.69 25.68
CA PRO A 143 -4.85 -37.81 26.40
C PRO A 143 -5.09 -36.44 25.75
N ARG A 144 -4.14 -35.95 24.94
CA ARG A 144 -4.25 -34.70 24.17
C ARG A 144 -5.14 -34.82 22.93
N GLY A 145 -5.56 -36.02 22.56
CA GLY A 145 -6.55 -36.27 21.50
C GLY A 145 -6.07 -36.11 20.06
N VAL A 146 -4.76 -35.96 19.82
CA VAL A 146 -4.20 -35.87 18.48
C VAL A 146 -3.76 -37.26 18.03
N THR A 147 -4.51 -37.88 17.11
CA THR A 147 -4.11 -39.15 16.50
C THR A 147 -2.86 -38.98 15.63
N ALA A 148 -2.17 -40.08 15.31
CA ALA A 148 -1.01 -40.04 14.40
C ALA A 148 -1.38 -39.44 13.03
N THR A 149 -2.57 -39.76 12.52
CA THR A 149 -3.08 -39.26 11.23
C THR A 149 -3.42 -37.77 11.31
N THR A 150 -4.09 -37.31 12.37
CA THR A 150 -4.37 -35.88 12.59
C THR A 150 -3.09 -35.07 12.67
N LYS A 151 -2.07 -35.59 13.38
CA LYS A 151 -0.77 -34.93 13.48
C LYS A 151 -0.12 -34.76 12.10
N LYS A 152 -0.16 -35.79 11.26
CA LYS A 152 0.38 -35.73 9.89
C LYS A 152 -0.37 -34.68 9.06
N LEU A 153 -1.69 -34.67 9.10
CA LEU A 153 -2.51 -33.67 8.40
C LEU A 153 -2.11 -32.25 8.83
N LEU A 154 -2.09 -31.97 10.13
CA LEU A 154 -1.78 -30.63 10.64
C LEU A 154 -0.36 -30.19 10.26
N LEU A 155 0.62 -31.09 10.32
CA LEU A 155 1.99 -30.78 9.89
C LEU A 155 2.06 -30.46 8.38
N SER A 156 1.42 -31.27 7.54
CA SER A 156 1.38 -31.02 6.09
C SER A 156 0.66 -29.73 5.73
N VAL A 157 -0.48 -29.46 6.36
CA VAL A 157 -1.24 -28.22 6.15
C VAL A 157 -0.44 -27.02 6.64
N GLY A 158 0.18 -27.09 7.83
CA GLY A 158 0.98 -26.00 8.37
C GLY A 158 2.23 -25.70 7.54
N GLU A 159 2.89 -26.72 6.99
CA GLU A 159 3.99 -26.56 6.04
C GLU A 159 3.51 -25.83 4.78
N TRP A 160 2.41 -26.30 4.18
CA TRP A 160 1.82 -25.66 3.01
C TRP A 160 1.33 -24.22 3.29
N THR A 161 0.69 -23.97 4.44
CA THR A 161 0.20 -22.63 4.81
C THR A 161 1.34 -21.63 4.96
N ARG A 162 2.53 -22.08 5.38
CA ARG A 162 3.72 -21.23 5.47
C ARG A 162 4.30 -20.86 4.10
N GLU A 163 4.12 -21.71 3.10
CA GLU A 163 4.55 -21.43 1.73
C GLU A 163 3.68 -20.36 1.07
N LEU A 164 4.28 -19.64 0.13
CA LEU A 164 3.60 -18.65 -0.70
C LEU A 164 3.21 -19.30 -2.03
N HIS A 165 1.91 -19.40 -2.31
CA HIS A 165 1.37 -20.06 -3.50
C HIS A 165 1.01 -19.02 -4.56
N GLU A 166 2.04 -18.41 -5.15
CA GLU A 166 1.89 -17.28 -6.08
C GLU A 166 1.26 -16.06 -5.41
N GLU A 167 1.78 -15.73 -4.23
CA GLU A 167 1.20 -14.76 -3.31
C GLU A 167 2.25 -13.83 -2.71
N ILE A 168 1.79 -12.67 -2.25
CA ILE A 168 2.59 -11.72 -1.48
C ILE A 168 1.86 -11.40 -0.19
N TYR A 169 2.58 -11.44 0.93
CA TYR A 169 2.03 -10.99 2.20
C TYR A 169 1.89 -9.48 2.21
N VAL A 170 0.68 -9.01 2.50
CA VAL A 170 0.33 -7.60 2.66
C VAL A 170 -0.18 -7.39 4.07
N PHE A 171 0.48 -6.50 4.82
CA PHE A 171 0.02 -6.04 6.12
C PHE A 171 -0.79 -4.77 5.96
N ASP A 172 -2.05 -4.84 6.37
CA ASP A 172 -2.98 -3.72 6.34
C ASP A 172 -4.00 -3.90 7.48
N SER A 173 -4.37 -2.80 8.16
CA SER A 173 -5.38 -2.81 9.22
C SER A 173 -5.16 -3.87 10.31
N ALA A 174 -3.90 -4.03 10.74
CA ALA A 174 -3.42 -4.95 11.78
C ALA A 174 -3.43 -6.46 11.49
N TYR A 175 -3.61 -6.89 10.24
CA TYR A 175 -3.47 -8.31 9.90
C TYR A 175 -2.66 -8.52 8.62
N TRP A 176 -2.02 -9.70 8.55
CA TRP A 176 -1.37 -10.18 7.34
C TRP A 176 -2.40 -10.86 6.45
N SER A 177 -2.40 -10.53 5.17
CA SER A 177 -3.19 -11.21 4.14
C SER A 177 -2.29 -11.66 3.00
N LYS A 178 -2.62 -12.77 2.34
CA LYS A 178 -1.94 -13.21 1.12
C LYS A 178 -2.66 -12.62 -0.10
N SER A 179 -1.95 -11.87 -0.93
CA SER A 179 -2.52 -11.21 -2.11
C SER A 179 -2.01 -11.83 -3.41
N LYS A 180 -2.83 -12.67 -4.04
CA LYS A 180 -2.60 -13.19 -5.41
C LYS A 180 -2.66 -12.08 -6.46
N GLN A 181 -3.52 -11.07 -6.27
CA GLN A 181 -3.64 -9.94 -7.20
C GLN A 181 -2.34 -9.13 -7.25
N LEU A 182 -1.80 -8.76 -6.08
CA LEU A 182 -0.54 -8.03 -6.01
C LEU A 182 0.62 -8.84 -6.59
N TRP A 183 0.65 -10.15 -6.34
CA TRP A 183 1.64 -11.04 -6.95
C TRP A 183 1.57 -10.99 -8.48
N LYS A 184 0.38 -11.14 -9.09
CA LYS A 184 0.19 -11.03 -10.55
C LYS A 184 0.67 -9.69 -11.10
N ASP A 185 0.33 -8.60 -10.41
CA ASP A 185 0.74 -7.25 -10.82
C ASP A 185 2.27 -7.11 -10.80
N ILE A 186 2.94 -7.67 -9.79
CA ILE A 186 4.40 -7.65 -9.66
C ILE A 186 5.06 -8.55 -10.71
N GLN A 187 4.47 -9.69 -11.05
CA GLN A 187 5.00 -10.56 -12.10
C GLN A 187 5.01 -9.89 -13.48
N SER A 188 4.20 -8.87 -13.72
CA SER A 188 4.28 -8.08 -14.97
C SER A 188 5.47 -7.11 -15.00
N SER A 189 6.12 -6.86 -13.86
CA SER A 189 7.18 -5.85 -13.74
C SER A 189 8.56 -6.46 -14.05
N THR A 190 9.32 -5.79 -14.90
CA THR A 190 10.74 -6.12 -15.15
C THR A 190 11.61 -4.88 -15.00
N TRP A 191 12.90 -5.08 -14.73
CA TRP A 191 13.86 -3.99 -14.74
C TRP A 191 13.99 -3.31 -16.10
N ASN A 192 13.60 -3.98 -17.20
CA ASN A 192 13.60 -3.34 -18.52
C ASN A 192 12.55 -2.23 -18.63
N ASP A 193 11.49 -2.31 -17.82
CA ASP A 193 10.43 -1.31 -17.76
C ASP A 193 10.76 -0.13 -16.83
N VAL A 194 11.86 -0.26 -16.06
CA VAL A 194 12.33 0.75 -15.12
C VAL A 194 13.47 1.55 -15.75
N ILE A 195 13.13 2.79 -16.15
CA ILE A 195 14.08 3.78 -16.65
C ILE A 195 14.65 4.53 -15.46
N LEU A 196 15.94 4.35 -15.25
CA LEU A 196 16.77 5.02 -14.24
C LEU A 196 18.18 5.17 -14.81
N ASP A 197 18.95 6.06 -14.21
CA ASP A 197 20.40 6.11 -14.40
C ASP A 197 21.01 4.69 -14.31
N PRO A 198 21.80 4.26 -15.32
CA PRO A 198 22.36 2.91 -15.36
C PRO A 198 23.21 2.57 -14.13
N THR A 199 24.00 3.52 -13.63
CA THR A 199 24.88 3.28 -12.47
C THR A 199 24.08 3.10 -11.19
N MET A 200 23.04 3.92 -11.00
CA MET A 200 22.11 3.79 -9.89
C MET A 200 21.37 2.45 -9.92
N LYS A 201 20.92 2.03 -11.11
CA LYS A 201 20.19 0.78 -11.32
C LYS A 201 21.04 -0.45 -11.04
N GLU A 202 22.26 -0.50 -11.59
CA GLU A 202 23.20 -1.59 -11.36
C GLU A 202 23.58 -1.69 -9.89
N GLY A 203 23.94 -0.57 -9.27
CA GLY A 203 24.29 -0.53 -7.85
C GLY A 203 23.14 -0.95 -6.94
N LEU A 204 21.88 -0.59 -7.27
CA LEU A 204 20.71 -1.03 -6.52
C LEU A 204 20.46 -2.53 -6.62
N ILE A 205 20.60 -3.10 -7.82
CA ILE A 205 20.46 -4.54 -8.02
C ILE A 205 21.55 -5.28 -7.25
N GLU A 206 22.80 -4.82 -7.33
CA GLU A 206 23.94 -5.42 -6.63
C GLU A 206 23.79 -5.33 -5.10
N ASP A 207 23.38 -4.19 -4.54
CA ASP A 207 23.21 -4.04 -3.09
C ASP A 207 22.11 -4.95 -2.53
N VAL A 208 21.07 -5.25 -3.33
CA VAL A 208 19.97 -6.13 -2.91
C VAL A 208 20.28 -7.60 -3.15
N GLU A 209 20.69 -8.00 -4.35
CA GLU A 209 21.01 -9.39 -4.65
C GLU A 209 22.27 -9.85 -3.95
N GLY A 210 23.32 -9.01 -3.99
CA GLY A 210 24.58 -9.26 -3.29
C GLY A 210 24.39 -9.43 -1.78
N PHE A 211 23.40 -8.75 -1.17
CA PHE A 211 23.06 -8.99 0.24
C PHE A 211 22.60 -10.43 0.48
N PHE A 212 21.72 -10.96 -0.37
CA PHE A 212 21.21 -12.32 -0.22
C PHE A 212 22.27 -13.38 -0.58
N ASP A 213 23.03 -13.13 -1.65
CA ASP A 213 24.12 -14.00 -2.10
C ASP A 213 25.27 -14.09 -1.08
N SER A 214 25.50 -13.00 -0.32
CA SER A 214 26.61 -12.91 0.65
C SER A 214 26.31 -13.52 2.02
N ARG A 215 25.23 -14.29 2.20
CA ARG A 215 24.86 -14.91 3.48
C ARG A 215 26.04 -15.59 4.18
N GLY A 216 26.83 -16.38 3.44
CA GLY A 216 27.97 -17.11 3.98
C GLY A 216 29.07 -16.18 4.53
N LEU A 217 29.33 -15.06 3.86
CA LEU A 217 30.33 -14.07 4.28
C LEU A 217 29.91 -13.38 5.59
N TYR A 218 28.63 -13.00 5.72
CA TYR A 218 28.12 -12.42 6.96
C TYR A 218 28.29 -13.37 8.15
N GLN A 219 28.03 -14.66 7.93
CA GLN A 219 28.21 -15.71 8.95
C GLN A 219 29.68 -15.93 9.29
N GLU A 220 30.57 -15.97 8.30
CA GLU A 220 32.02 -16.13 8.48
C GLU A 220 32.62 -14.99 9.31
N PHE A 221 32.25 -13.74 9.01
CA PHE A 221 32.73 -12.56 9.73
C PHE A 221 31.96 -12.27 11.03
N GLN A 222 30.96 -13.08 11.38
CA GLN A 222 30.11 -12.90 12.57
C GLN A 222 29.45 -11.51 12.63
N VAL A 223 29.08 -10.96 11.47
CA VAL A 223 28.39 -9.67 11.34
C VAL A 223 26.89 -9.91 11.18
N PRO A 224 26.01 -9.11 11.81
CA PRO A 224 24.57 -9.25 11.63
C PRO A 224 24.16 -9.20 10.15
N TRP A 225 23.45 -10.23 9.69
CA TRP A 225 23.02 -10.34 8.29
C TRP A 225 21.70 -9.60 8.09
N LYS A 226 21.71 -8.28 8.29
CA LYS A 226 20.57 -7.39 8.05
C LYS A 226 21.00 -6.17 7.26
N ARG A 227 20.09 -5.60 6.48
CA ARG A 227 20.35 -4.37 5.71
C ARG A 227 19.09 -3.54 5.56
N GLY A 228 19.23 -2.22 5.59
CA GLY A 228 18.15 -1.29 5.26
C GLY A 228 18.55 -0.34 4.13
N ILE A 229 17.61 -0.10 3.22
CA ILE A 229 17.76 0.81 2.07
C ILE A 229 16.60 1.82 2.07
N ILE A 230 16.90 3.10 1.89
CA ILE A 230 15.88 4.15 1.71
C ILE A 230 15.85 4.61 0.26
N PHE A 231 14.67 4.62 -0.34
CA PHE A 231 14.37 5.30 -1.60
C PHE A 231 13.74 6.64 -1.29
N HIS A 232 14.42 7.73 -1.62
CA HIS A 232 13.92 9.07 -1.37
C HIS A 232 13.95 9.95 -2.61
N GLY A 233 13.21 11.05 -2.60
CA GLY A 233 13.16 12.02 -3.69
C GLY A 233 11.72 12.34 -4.09
N LEU A 234 11.55 13.14 -5.14
CA LEU A 234 10.25 13.67 -5.53
C LEU A 234 9.26 12.55 -5.93
N PRO A 235 7.95 12.74 -5.68
CA PRO A 235 6.93 11.77 -6.08
C PRO A 235 6.90 11.58 -7.61
N GLY A 236 6.55 10.37 -8.04
CA GLY A 236 6.38 10.07 -9.47
C GLY A 236 7.66 9.82 -10.27
N ASN A 237 8.82 9.62 -9.62
CA ASN A 237 10.10 9.33 -10.29
C ASN A 237 10.57 7.87 -10.19
N GLY A 238 9.65 6.92 -9.91
CA GLY A 238 9.96 5.50 -10.07
C GLY A 238 10.37 4.72 -8.81
N LYS A 239 10.18 5.27 -7.60
CA LYS A 239 10.40 4.54 -6.33
C LYS A 239 9.60 3.23 -6.27
N THR A 240 8.27 3.31 -6.41
CA THR A 240 7.36 2.15 -6.33
C THR A 240 7.57 1.13 -7.45
N ILE A 241 7.83 1.55 -8.69
CA ILE A 241 8.08 0.60 -9.79
C ILE A 241 9.40 -0.14 -9.60
N SER A 242 10.41 0.50 -9.02
CA SER A 242 11.69 -0.14 -8.67
C SER A 242 11.52 -1.18 -7.56
N ILE A 243 10.70 -0.87 -6.53
CA ILE A 243 10.32 -1.85 -5.51
C ILE A 243 9.66 -3.07 -6.15
N LYS A 244 8.67 -2.86 -7.04
CA LYS A 244 8.00 -3.97 -7.74
C LYS A 244 8.97 -4.80 -8.59
N ALA A 245 9.90 -4.16 -9.30
CA ALA A 245 10.91 -4.86 -10.08
C ALA A 245 11.87 -5.69 -9.21
N LEU A 246 12.26 -5.18 -8.03
CA LEU A 246 13.06 -5.93 -7.05
C LEU A 246 12.29 -7.14 -6.50
N MET A 247 11.04 -6.96 -6.09
CA MET A 247 10.18 -8.05 -5.61
C MET A 247 10.07 -9.16 -6.65
N ALA A 248 9.78 -8.79 -7.90
CA ALA A 248 9.66 -9.75 -9.00
C ALA A 248 10.97 -10.48 -9.27
N ARG A 249 12.10 -9.76 -9.25
CA ARG A 249 13.43 -10.32 -9.48
C ARG A 249 13.82 -11.33 -8.40
N LEU A 250 13.63 -10.96 -7.13
CA LEU A 250 13.92 -11.82 -5.98
C LEU A 250 13.06 -13.09 -5.93
N GLN A 251 11.80 -13.00 -6.34
CA GLN A 251 10.91 -14.17 -6.44
C GLN A 251 11.27 -15.11 -7.59
N ARG A 252 11.95 -14.62 -8.63
CA ARG A 252 12.36 -15.42 -9.81
C ARG A 252 13.76 -16.01 -9.69
N ARG A 253 14.43 -15.84 -8.56
CA ARG A 253 15.74 -16.46 -8.32
C ARG A 253 15.60 -17.99 -8.47
N PRO A 254 16.50 -18.65 -9.20
CA PRO A 254 16.35 -20.07 -9.56
C PRO A 254 16.51 -21.01 -8.36
N ASP A 255 17.47 -20.73 -7.48
CA ASP A 255 17.86 -21.65 -6.40
C ASP A 255 17.23 -21.29 -5.05
N ASP A 256 17.02 -20.00 -4.79
CA ASP A 256 16.55 -19.46 -3.52
C ASP A 256 15.58 -18.26 -3.71
N PRO A 257 14.33 -18.51 -4.12
CA PRO A 257 13.31 -17.46 -4.18
C PRO A 257 13.17 -16.75 -2.83
N VAL A 258 13.27 -15.42 -2.84
CA VAL A 258 13.14 -14.62 -1.62
C VAL A 258 11.73 -14.02 -1.52
N PRO A 259 10.95 -14.36 -0.48
CA PRO A 259 9.62 -13.81 -0.27
C PRO A 259 9.68 -12.31 0.03
N SER A 260 8.64 -11.60 -0.40
CA SER A 260 8.46 -10.17 -0.09
C SER A 260 7.26 -9.96 0.83
N LEU A 261 7.44 -9.10 1.83
CA LEU A 261 6.42 -8.67 2.79
C LEU A 261 6.17 -7.18 2.57
N TYR A 262 4.93 -6.79 2.25
CA TYR A 262 4.57 -5.41 1.97
C TYR A 262 3.71 -4.83 3.09
N VAL A 263 4.14 -3.71 3.66
CA VAL A 263 3.43 -3.02 4.75
C VAL A 263 2.80 -1.74 4.22
N LYS A 264 1.47 -1.63 4.36
CA LYS A 264 0.72 -0.44 3.94
C LYS A 264 0.46 0.55 5.08
N SER A 265 0.33 0.07 6.31
CA SER A 265 -0.09 0.88 7.45
C SER A 265 0.34 0.23 8.76
N PHE A 266 0.63 1.06 9.77
CA PHE A 266 0.75 0.64 11.17
C PHE A 266 -0.55 0.81 11.95
N GLU A 267 -1.61 1.31 11.32
CA GLU A 267 -2.90 1.48 11.98
C GLU A 267 -3.45 0.15 12.44
N ASP A 268 -3.91 0.18 13.68
CA ASP A 268 -4.53 -0.94 14.37
C ASP A 268 -5.89 -0.47 14.88
N ARG A 269 -6.92 -1.29 14.67
CA ARG A 269 -8.26 -0.99 15.17
C ARG A 269 -8.37 -1.20 16.69
N ASN A 270 -7.48 -2.01 17.29
CA ASN A 270 -7.71 -2.65 18.59
C ASN A 270 -6.51 -2.74 19.53
N ALA A 271 -5.30 -3.10 19.06
CA ALA A 271 -4.15 -3.40 19.93
C ALA A 271 -3.04 -2.32 19.92
N GLY A 272 -3.27 -1.24 19.17
CA GLY A 272 -2.37 -0.10 19.05
C GLY A 272 -1.20 -0.34 18.09
N GLN A 273 -0.63 0.75 17.58
CA GLN A 273 0.42 0.71 16.56
C GLN A 273 1.67 -0.08 17.00
N GLN A 274 1.95 -0.15 18.31
CA GLN A 274 3.03 -0.98 18.85
C GLN A 274 2.85 -2.47 18.55
N TYR A 275 1.63 -3.00 18.73
CA TYR A 275 1.35 -4.40 18.45
C TYR A 275 1.46 -4.71 16.96
N ALA A 276 0.98 -3.79 16.11
CA ALA A 276 1.12 -3.89 14.66
C ALA A 276 2.59 -3.98 14.23
N ILE A 277 3.43 -3.04 14.69
CA ILE A 277 4.87 -3.02 14.40
C ILE A 277 5.54 -4.32 14.85
N ARG A 278 5.30 -4.75 16.10
CA ARG A 278 5.85 -6.01 16.61
C ARG A 278 5.40 -7.22 15.77
N SER A 279 4.14 -7.26 15.36
CA SER A 279 3.58 -8.34 14.55
C SER A 279 4.18 -8.37 13.14
N ILE A 280 4.51 -7.22 12.58
CA ILE A 280 5.20 -7.11 11.28
C ILE A 280 6.58 -7.76 11.36
N PHE A 281 7.41 -7.33 12.33
CA PHE A 281 8.77 -7.87 12.48
C PHE A 281 8.77 -9.34 12.90
N ARG A 282 7.83 -9.77 13.75
CA ARG A 282 7.65 -11.19 14.09
C ARG A 282 7.38 -12.05 12.84
N LYS A 283 6.57 -11.55 11.90
CA LYS A 283 6.32 -12.25 10.62
C LYS A 283 7.57 -12.23 9.74
N ALA A 284 8.27 -11.10 9.65
CA ALA A 284 9.53 -11.00 8.89
C ALA A 284 10.58 -11.99 9.38
N ARG A 285 10.82 -12.09 10.70
CA ARG A 285 11.73 -13.08 11.29
C ARG A 285 11.33 -14.52 10.97
N LYS A 286 10.03 -14.84 11.00
CA LYS A 286 9.51 -16.16 10.61
C LYS A 286 9.66 -16.49 9.12
N MET A 287 9.80 -15.48 8.27
CA MET A 287 9.89 -15.57 6.81
C MET A 287 11.30 -15.35 6.28
N ALA A 288 12.27 -15.04 7.14
CA ALA A 288 13.64 -14.80 6.76
C ALA A 288 14.26 -16.04 6.06
N PRO A 289 15.03 -15.88 4.97
CA PRO A 289 15.41 -14.61 4.35
C PRO A 289 14.25 -13.95 3.59
N CYS A 290 14.05 -12.63 3.76
CA CYS A 290 12.93 -11.92 3.13
C CYS A 290 13.23 -10.45 2.83
N LEU A 291 12.49 -9.91 1.87
CA LEU A 291 12.41 -8.48 1.58
C LEU A 291 11.22 -7.86 2.33
N LEU A 292 11.47 -6.95 3.27
CA LEU A 292 10.44 -6.23 4.03
C LEU A 292 10.29 -4.79 3.51
N ILE A 293 9.11 -4.43 3.04
CA ILE A 293 8.88 -3.16 2.33
C ILE A 293 7.94 -2.28 3.15
N PHE A 294 8.38 -1.04 3.34
CA PHE A 294 7.60 0.06 3.90
C PHE A 294 7.49 1.16 2.84
N GLU A 295 6.29 1.46 2.36
CA GLU A 295 6.07 2.63 1.50
C GLU A 295 5.64 3.85 2.32
N ASP A 296 6.09 5.03 1.90
CA ASP A 296 5.80 6.32 2.55
C ASP A 296 6.12 6.30 4.05
N LEU A 297 7.38 5.99 4.39
CA LEU A 297 7.89 5.96 5.76
C LEU A 297 7.59 7.22 6.56
N ASP A 298 7.57 8.39 5.91
CA ASP A 298 7.20 9.68 6.49
C ASP A 298 5.75 9.74 6.95
N SER A 299 4.87 8.94 6.34
CA SER A 299 3.49 8.76 6.79
C SER A 299 3.34 7.64 7.82
N LEU A 300 4.15 6.58 7.73
CA LEU A 300 4.09 5.45 8.65
C LEU A 300 4.70 5.77 10.03
N ILE A 301 5.80 6.51 10.05
CA ILE A 301 6.58 6.76 11.27
C ILE A 301 6.22 8.14 11.82
N THR A 302 5.40 8.14 12.87
CA THR A 302 5.02 9.31 13.64
C THR A 302 5.84 9.38 14.94
N ASN A 303 5.68 10.46 15.70
CA ASN A 303 6.32 10.61 17.00
C ASN A 303 5.95 9.48 17.97
N GLU A 304 4.71 8.97 17.88
CA GLU A 304 4.18 7.91 18.73
C GLU A 304 4.69 6.51 18.32
N THR A 305 4.92 6.27 17.02
CA THR A 305 5.34 4.96 16.51
C THR A 305 6.84 4.79 16.42
N ARG A 306 7.59 5.89 16.33
CA ARG A 306 9.05 5.93 16.15
C ARG A 306 9.80 5.03 17.11
N SER A 307 9.56 5.14 18.41
CA SER A 307 10.31 4.39 19.42
C SER A 307 10.11 2.88 19.28
N TYR A 308 8.88 2.44 19.01
CA TYR A 308 8.54 1.04 18.78
C TYR A 308 9.17 0.51 17.49
N PHE A 309 9.12 1.28 16.41
CA PHE A 309 9.74 0.91 15.14
C PHE A 309 11.26 0.75 15.28
N LEU A 310 11.93 1.73 15.92
CA LEU A 310 13.37 1.67 16.15
C LEU A 310 13.79 0.50 17.04
N ASN A 311 12.97 0.18 18.06
CA ASN A 311 13.21 -0.97 18.92
C ASN A 311 13.11 -2.30 18.16
N GLU A 312 12.27 -2.42 17.15
CA GLU A 312 12.21 -3.64 16.33
C GLU A 312 13.36 -3.71 15.29
N VAL A 313 13.81 -2.56 14.77
CA VAL A 313 14.94 -2.49 13.81
C VAL A 313 16.29 -2.80 14.47
N ASP A 314 16.51 -2.27 15.68
CA ASP A 314 17.74 -2.42 16.48
C ASP A 314 17.66 -3.48 17.57
N GLY A 315 16.50 -4.13 17.71
CA GLY A 315 16.15 -4.93 18.88
C GLY A 315 17.10 -6.06 19.21
N LEU A 316 16.92 -6.60 20.42
CA LEU A 316 17.66 -7.79 20.90
C LEU A 316 17.31 -9.06 20.12
N GLU A 317 16.13 -9.10 19.49
CA GLU A 317 15.76 -10.21 18.60
C GLU A 317 16.53 -10.10 17.28
N SER A 318 17.11 -11.22 16.82
CA SER A 318 17.86 -11.22 15.57
C SER A 318 16.94 -10.93 14.38
N ASN A 319 17.39 -9.99 13.54
CA ASN A 319 16.78 -9.65 12.25
C ASN A 319 17.61 -10.24 11.09
N ASP A 320 18.36 -11.33 11.33
CA ASP A 320 19.17 -11.97 10.30
C ASP A 320 18.31 -12.45 9.11
N GLY A 321 18.81 -12.20 7.90
CA GLY A 321 18.14 -12.48 6.63
C GLY A 321 17.08 -11.46 6.22
N ILE A 322 16.88 -10.37 6.98
CA ILE A 322 15.90 -9.34 6.65
C ILE A 322 16.59 -8.18 5.92
N LEU A 323 16.21 -7.96 4.65
CA LEU A 323 16.49 -6.71 3.94
C LEU A 323 15.26 -5.82 3.97
N MET A 324 15.39 -4.60 4.48
CA MET A 324 14.31 -3.62 4.53
C MET A 324 14.46 -2.59 3.40
N ILE A 325 13.36 -2.27 2.72
CA ILE A 325 13.28 -1.11 1.83
C ILE A 325 12.21 -0.16 2.35
N GLY A 326 12.61 1.08 2.59
CA GLY A 326 11.71 2.18 2.92
C GLY A 326 11.62 3.17 1.78
N SER A 327 10.43 3.56 1.33
CA SER A 327 10.27 4.71 0.43
C SER A 327 9.83 5.95 1.20
N THR A 328 10.25 7.13 0.76
CA THR A 328 9.78 8.42 1.30
C THR A 328 9.83 9.50 0.24
N ASN A 329 8.97 10.52 0.36
CA ASN A 329 9.08 11.74 -0.45
C ASN A 329 9.89 12.84 0.26
N HIS A 330 10.03 12.74 1.58
CA HIS A 330 10.59 13.78 2.44
C HIS A 330 11.63 13.18 3.40
N LEU A 331 12.85 12.96 2.90
CA LEU A 331 13.95 12.39 3.71
C LEU A 331 14.28 13.28 4.92
N ASP A 332 14.11 14.59 4.80
CA ASP A 332 14.29 15.61 5.82
C ASP A 332 13.28 15.51 6.96
N GLN A 333 12.06 15.04 6.68
CA GLN A 333 11.00 14.84 7.68
C GLN A 333 11.16 13.52 8.44
N LEU A 334 11.95 12.58 7.92
CA LEU A 334 12.25 11.36 8.64
C LEU A 334 13.10 11.64 9.86
N ASP A 335 12.86 10.83 10.87
CA ASP A 335 13.61 10.89 12.10
C ASP A 335 15.14 10.78 11.88
N PRO A 336 15.99 11.63 12.48
CA PRO A 336 17.44 11.57 12.33
C PRO A 336 18.02 10.21 12.72
N ALA A 337 17.40 9.50 13.65
CA ALA A 337 17.88 8.19 14.05
C ALA A 337 17.60 7.12 12.97
N ILE A 338 16.61 7.33 12.09
CA ILE A 338 16.36 6.48 10.92
C ILE A 338 17.26 6.91 9.76
N ARG A 339 17.37 8.22 9.54
CA ARG A 339 18.11 8.81 8.42
C ARG A 339 19.62 8.70 8.57
N ASP A 340 20.16 9.05 9.74
CA ASP A 340 21.59 9.34 9.89
C ASP A 340 22.35 8.21 10.58
N ARG A 341 21.67 7.35 11.34
CA ARG A 341 22.34 6.32 12.13
C ARG A 341 22.68 5.07 11.29
N PRO A 342 23.96 4.69 11.20
CA PRO A 342 24.35 3.43 10.59
C PRO A 342 23.76 2.22 11.32
N SER A 343 23.74 1.06 10.65
CA SER A 343 23.10 -0.23 10.97
C SER A 343 21.57 -0.33 10.83
N ARG A 344 20.88 0.76 10.46
CA ARG A 344 19.42 0.80 10.29
C ARG A 344 19.04 0.86 8.83
N PHE A 345 19.29 2.02 8.21
CA PHE A 345 19.13 2.26 6.78
C PHE A 345 20.44 2.82 6.22
N ASP A 346 21.33 1.90 5.87
CA ASP A 346 22.73 2.18 5.56
C ASP A 346 22.93 2.69 4.14
N ARG A 347 21.98 2.40 3.25
CA ARG A 347 22.00 2.81 1.85
C ARG A 347 20.84 3.74 1.53
N LYS A 348 21.12 4.74 0.70
CA LYS A 348 20.13 5.74 0.27
C LYS A 348 20.23 5.91 -1.23
N TYR A 349 19.10 5.79 -1.90
CA TYR A 349 18.96 5.98 -3.33
C TYR A 349 18.07 7.20 -3.58
N HIS A 350 18.66 8.23 -4.19
CA HIS A 350 17.98 9.48 -4.48
C HIS A 350 17.36 9.43 -5.89
N TYR A 351 16.03 9.37 -5.95
CA TYR A 351 15.24 9.44 -7.17
C TYR A 351 14.97 10.90 -7.53
N GLN A 352 15.83 11.44 -8.39
CA GLN A 352 15.74 12.80 -8.90
C GLN A 352 14.74 12.92 -10.05
N LEU A 353 14.54 14.14 -10.57
CA LEU A 353 13.87 14.32 -11.84
C LEU A 353 14.70 13.66 -12.96
N PRO A 354 14.07 13.04 -13.96
CA PRO A 354 14.78 12.36 -15.03
C PRO A 354 15.65 13.35 -15.82
N SER A 355 16.90 12.97 -16.04
CA SER A 355 17.83 13.63 -16.96
C SER A 355 17.29 13.61 -18.39
N GLN A 356 17.84 14.45 -19.27
CA GLN A 356 17.45 14.46 -20.68
C GLN A 356 17.58 13.07 -21.33
N SER A 357 18.61 12.30 -20.97
CA SER A 357 18.83 10.94 -21.48
C SER A 357 17.74 9.95 -21.04
N GLU A 358 17.27 10.06 -19.79
CA GLU A 358 16.19 9.25 -19.25
C GLU A 358 14.85 9.65 -19.86
N ARG A 359 14.61 10.96 -20.09
CA ARG A 359 13.41 11.45 -20.79
C ARG A 359 13.37 10.96 -22.24
N ALA A 360 14.51 10.94 -22.94
CA ALA A 360 14.61 10.38 -24.28
C ALA A 360 14.34 8.86 -24.28
N SER A 361 14.86 8.15 -23.28
CA SER A 361 14.58 6.71 -23.09
C SER A 361 13.11 6.45 -22.79
N TYR A 362 12.45 7.34 -22.04
CA TYR A 362 11.02 7.28 -21.77
C TYR A 362 10.18 7.54 -23.03
N ALA A 363 10.60 8.47 -23.88
CA ALA A 363 9.99 8.67 -25.19
C ALA A 363 10.13 7.43 -26.08
N LYS A 364 11.31 6.79 -26.11
CA LYS A 364 11.53 5.51 -26.83
C LYS A 364 10.66 4.37 -26.29
N TYR A 365 10.42 4.32 -24.99
CA TYR A 365 9.48 3.36 -24.40
C TYR A 365 8.06 3.55 -24.97
N TRP A 366 7.57 4.79 -25.03
CA TRP A 366 6.28 5.10 -25.65
C TRP A 366 6.24 4.85 -27.15
N GLN A 367 7.34 5.11 -27.85
CA GLN A 367 7.49 4.80 -29.27
C GLN A 367 7.27 3.31 -29.54
N LYS A 368 7.96 2.42 -28.81
CA LYS A 368 7.75 0.96 -28.91
C LYS A 368 6.32 0.56 -28.58
N LYS A 369 5.71 1.18 -27.57
CA LYS A 369 4.32 0.92 -27.18
C LYS A 369 3.33 1.32 -28.28
N LEU A 370 3.67 2.32 -29.10
CA LEU A 370 2.83 2.87 -30.16
C LEU A 370 3.18 2.34 -31.56
N GLU A 371 4.18 1.48 -31.70
CA GLU A 371 4.68 0.97 -32.99
C GLU A 371 3.57 0.35 -33.85
N LYS A 372 2.58 -0.30 -33.22
CA LYS A 372 1.45 -0.93 -33.91
C LYS A 372 0.25 -0.02 -34.12
N ASN A 373 0.32 1.25 -33.69
CA ASN A 373 -0.79 2.18 -33.78
C ASN A 373 -0.77 2.91 -35.14
N PRO A 374 -1.75 2.66 -36.04
CA PRO A 374 -1.76 3.26 -37.37
C PRO A 374 -2.06 4.77 -37.37
N ARG A 375 -2.43 5.34 -36.22
CA ARG A 375 -2.80 6.76 -36.08
C ARG A 375 -1.65 7.67 -35.68
N THR A 376 -0.47 7.12 -35.36
CA THR A 376 0.65 7.89 -34.82
C THR A 376 1.95 7.52 -35.50
N GLU A 377 2.50 8.47 -36.25
CA GLU A 377 3.89 8.41 -36.70
C GLU A 377 4.80 8.90 -35.56
N PHE A 378 5.76 8.07 -35.15
CA PHE A 378 6.72 8.40 -34.09
C PHE A 378 8.15 8.09 -34.57
N PRO A 379 8.81 9.05 -35.24
CA PRO A 379 10.20 8.92 -35.70
C PRO A 379 11.20 8.83 -34.52
N ASP A 380 12.31 8.12 -34.71
CA ASP A 380 13.32 7.90 -33.65
C ASP A 380 13.89 9.22 -33.10
N ASP A 381 14.17 10.17 -33.98
CA ASP A 381 14.77 11.46 -33.65
C ASP A 381 13.77 12.43 -32.99
N ALA A 382 12.47 12.13 -33.02
CA ALA A 382 11.49 12.85 -32.20
C ALA A 382 11.72 12.62 -30.69
N CYS A 383 12.32 11.50 -30.28
CA CYS A 383 12.56 11.21 -28.87
C CYS A 383 13.47 12.26 -28.21
N ASP A 384 14.53 12.70 -28.90
CA ASP A 384 15.47 13.68 -28.38
C ASP A 384 14.85 15.09 -28.35
N VAL A 385 14.00 15.41 -29.33
CA VAL A 385 13.22 16.66 -29.36
C VAL A 385 12.23 16.71 -28.19
N ILE A 386 11.49 15.62 -27.94
CA ILE A 386 10.57 15.51 -26.81
C ILE A 386 11.32 15.64 -25.49
N ALA A 387 12.49 15.01 -25.36
CA ALA A 387 13.33 15.09 -24.16
C ALA A 387 13.82 16.53 -23.88
N ALA A 388 14.14 17.29 -24.92
CA ALA A 388 14.53 18.69 -24.82
C ALA A 388 13.35 19.61 -24.41
N MET A 389 12.12 19.28 -24.81
CA MET A 389 10.92 20.04 -24.44
C MET A 389 10.39 19.73 -23.04
N THR A 390 10.81 18.63 -22.42
CA THR A 390 10.20 18.12 -21.17
C THR A 390 11.07 18.34 -19.94
N ASP A 391 11.89 19.39 -19.95
CA ASP A 391 12.75 19.68 -18.81
C ASP A 391 11.95 20.00 -17.53
N GLY A 392 12.40 19.42 -16.42
CA GLY A 392 11.71 19.51 -15.13
C GLY A 392 10.51 18.58 -14.93
N PHE A 393 10.14 17.74 -15.91
CA PHE A 393 9.02 16.81 -15.77
C PHE A 393 9.45 15.55 -15.02
N SER A 394 8.64 15.08 -14.07
CA SER A 394 8.77 13.73 -13.50
C SER A 394 8.26 12.66 -14.48
N PHE A 395 8.58 11.38 -14.26
CA PHE A 395 8.00 10.30 -15.07
C PHE A 395 6.47 10.25 -15.01
N ALA A 396 5.87 10.66 -13.88
CA ALA A 396 4.41 10.81 -13.79
C ALA A 396 3.87 11.90 -14.73
N TYR A 397 4.53 13.07 -14.79
CA TYR A 397 4.17 14.13 -15.74
C TYR A 397 4.41 13.71 -17.19
N LEU A 398 5.50 13.00 -17.49
CA LEU A 398 5.75 12.45 -18.83
C LEU A 398 4.66 11.45 -19.23
N LYS A 399 4.23 10.57 -18.31
CA LYS A 399 3.12 9.65 -18.56
C LYS A 399 1.85 10.40 -18.93
N GLU A 400 1.50 11.44 -18.15
CA GLU A 400 0.33 12.28 -18.41
C GLU A 400 0.45 12.99 -19.76
N LEU A 401 1.62 13.53 -20.09
CA LEU A 401 1.90 14.17 -21.37
C LEU A 401 1.59 13.24 -22.56
N PHE A 402 2.09 12.01 -22.54
CA PHE A 402 1.82 11.04 -23.61
C PHE A 402 0.34 10.66 -23.67
N VAL A 403 -0.32 10.43 -22.53
CA VAL A 403 -1.75 10.11 -22.50
C VAL A 403 -2.60 11.25 -23.06
N ALA A 404 -2.38 12.48 -22.59
CA ALA A 404 -3.08 13.68 -23.05
C ALA A 404 -2.87 13.92 -24.55
N THR A 405 -1.62 13.76 -25.03
CA THR A 405 -1.28 13.86 -26.46
C THR A 405 -2.06 12.86 -27.30
N LEU A 406 -2.07 11.58 -26.90
CA LEU A 406 -2.74 10.53 -27.66
C LEU A 406 -4.27 10.73 -27.69
N LEU A 407 -4.87 11.18 -26.59
CA LEU A 407 -6.29 11.51 -26.54
C LEU A 407 -6.62 12.73 -27.41
N ALA A 408 -5.76 13.74 -27.44
CA ALA A 408 -5.93 14.89 -28.32
C ALA A 408 -5.87 14.48 -29.80
N ILE A 409 -4.88 13.66 -30.18
CA ILE A 409 -4.77 13.11 -31.55
C ILE A 409 -6.00 12.28 -31.89
N ALA A 410 -6.49 11.44 -30.97
CA ALA A 410 -7.70 10.63 -31.18
C ALA A 410 -8.96 11.49 -31.39
N ARG A 411 -9.00 12.71 -30.83
CA ARG A 411 -10.06 13.71 -31.04
C ARG A 411 -9.85 14.57 -32.30
N GLY A 412 -8.77 14.35 -33.05
CA GLY A 412 -8.47 15.03 -34.31
C GLY A 412 -7.54 16.24 -34.21
N ALA A 413 -6.88 16.47 -33.07
CA ALA A 413 -5.89 17.54 -32.93
C ALA A 413 -4.72 17.33 -33.91
N LYS A 414 -4.33 18.39 -34.61
CA LYS A 414 -3.22 18.36 -35.58
C LYS A 414 -1.95 19.06 -35.10
N GLY A 415 -2.02 19.75 -33.95
CA GLY A 415 -0.90 20.52 -33.40
C GLY A 415 -0.51 21.76 -34.23
N LYS A 416 -1.33 22.14 -35.23
CA LYS A 416 -1.18 23.39 -36.02
C LYS A 416 -2.03 24.54 -35.48
N GLU A 417 -2.72 24.32 -34.36
CA GLU A 417 -3.49 25.35 -33.67
C GLU A 417 -2.52 26.42 -33.12
N PRO A 418 -2.90 27.70 -33.07
CA PRO A 418 -2.08 28.71 -32.42
C PRO A 418 -1.96 28.37 -30.93
N ILE A 419 -0.76 28.44 -30.38
CA ILE A 419 -0.55 28.37 -28.93
C ILE A 419 -1.37 29.50 -28.31
N PRO A 420 -2.35 29.22 -27.41
CA PRO A 420 -3.17 30.26 -26.81
C PRO A 420 -2.30 31.34 -26.15
N ALA A 421 -2.64 32.62 -26.37
CA ALA A 421 -1.90 33.75 -25.79
C ALA A 421 -1.79 33.63 -24.26
N SER A 422 -2.81 33.07 -23.60
CA SER A 422 -2.81 32.80 -22.15
C SER A 422 -1.80 31.74 -21.67
N LEU A 423 -1.11 31.03 -22.58
CA LEU A 423 0.05 30.17 -22.26
C LEU A 423 1.39 30.88 -22.48
N LEU A 424 1.37 32.00 -23.20
CA LEU A 424 2.52 32.85 -23.55
C LEU A 424 2.61 34.09 -22.63
N GLU A 425 1.49 34.52 -22.06
CA GLU A 425 1.43 35.60 -21.08
C GLU A 425 1.96 35.10 -19.72
N ASP A 426 3.06 35.69 -19.29
CA ASP A 426 3.53 35.55 -17.92
C ASP A 426 2.61 36.40 -17.02
N ASP A 427 1.96 35.78 -16.03
CA ASP A 427 1.32 36.50 -14.92
C ASP A 427 2.45 37.14 -14.05
N VAL A 428 3.21 38.08 -14.60
CA VAL A 428 4.14 38.92 -13.84
C VAL A 428 3.31 39.97 -13.12
N LYS A 429 2.76 39.61 -11.97
CA LYS A 429 2.58 40.57 -10.87
C LYS A 429 3.74 40.38 -9.90
N ASP A 430 4.92 40.75 -10.38
CA ASP A 430 6.06 41.00 -9.51
C ASP A 430 5.78 42.33 -8.78
N GLN A 431 5.46 42.24 -7.50
CA GLN A 431 5.37 43.39 -6.61
C GLN A 431 6.79 43.84 -6.26
N SER A 432 7.42 44.64 -7.11
CA SER A 432 8.57 45.45 -6.66
C SER A 432 8.91 46.59 -7.62
N THR A 433 8.16 47.69 -7.51
CA THR A 433 8.69 49.03 -7.81
C THR A 433 8.15 50.03 -6.79
N PRO A 434 8.97 50.59 -5.90
CA PRO A 434 8.64 51.85 -5.25
C PRO A 434 9.13 52.99 -6.15
N GLU A 435 8.22 53.65 -6.85
CA GLU A 435 8.47 54.99 -7.40
C GLU A 435 8.62 56.00 -6.24
N GLY A 436 9.61 56.89 -6.35
CA GLY A 436 9.76 58.07 -5.48
C GLY A 436 8.53 58.99 -5.60
N VAL A 437 8.25 59.97 -4.73
CA VAL A 437 9.09 60.98 -4.08
C VAL A 437 8.23 61.61 -2.99
N SER A 438 8.79 61.94 -1.81
CA SER A 438 8.61 63.26 -1.16
C SER A 438 9.29 63.31 0.21
N GLU A 439 9.99 64.41 0.42
CA GLU A 439 10.69 64.86 1.62
C GLU A 439 9.86 64.80 2.91
N ASN A 440 10.48 64.32 4.00
CA ASN A 440 10.66 65.09 5.23
C ASN A 440 11.49 64.31 6.28
N VAL A 441 12.47 65.00 6.86
CA VAL A 441 13.26 64.71 8.07
C VAL A 441 13.02 65.92 9.00
N PRO A 442 12.97 65.89 10.36
CA PRO A 442 13.62 65.00 11.37
C PRO A 442 12.71 64.67 12.61
N PRO A 443 13.21 64.29 13.84
CA PRO A 443 14.16 63.23 14.22
C PRO A 443 13.75 62.35 15.45
N LYS A 444 14.54 61.28 15.69
CA LYS A 444 14.93 60.61 16.97
C LYS A 444 13.92 59.75 17.76
N GLY A 445 14.35 58.50 18.05
CA GLY A 445 13.92 57.71 19.22
C GLY A 445 14.03 56.18 19.09
N GLU A 446 15.13 55.62 19.61
CA GLU A 446 15.27 54.34 20.35
C GLU A 446 15.01 52.94 19.72
N ASP A 447 16.08 52.12 19.78
CA ASP A 447 16.21 50.68 20.06
C ASP A 447 15.16 49.67 19.57
N VAL A 448 15.55 48.87 18.55
CA VAL A 448 15.13 47.45 18.45
C VAL A 448 16.29 46.60 17.91
N GLN A 449 16.51 45.48 18.60
CA GLN A 449 17.53 44.45 18.41
C GLN A 449 17.41 43.75 17.03
N GLU A 450 18.55 43.51 16.37
CA GLU A 450 18.64 42.67 15.17
C GLU A 450 18.55 41.18 15.54
N GLU A 451 17.51 40.49 15.05
CA GLU A 451 17.53 39.03 14.87
C GLU A 451 18.14 38.67 13.50
N PRO A 452 18.88 37.56 13.36
CA PRO A 452 19.53 37.21 12.10
C PRO A 452 18.48 36.74 11.09
N LYS A 453 18.47 37.36 9.90
CA LYS A 453 17.72 36.87 8.74
C LYS A 453 18.27 35.50 8.34
N GLU A 454 17.40 34.48 8.36
CA GLU A 454 17.61 33.23 7.62
C GLU A 454 17.83 33.56 6.14
N VAL A 455 19.01 33.21 5.64
CA VAL A 455 19.31 33.22 4.21
C VAL A 455 18.69 31.95 3.63
N ALA A 456 17.55 32.09 2.96
CA ALA A 456 17.01 31.02 2.12
C ALA A 456 18.02 30.75 0.99
N GLU A 457 18.52 29.52 0.89
CA GLU A 457 19.26 29.04 -0.27
C GLU A 457 18.31 29.06 -1.49
N ASP A 458 18.60 29.97 -2.42
CA ASP A 458 18.00 30.01 -3.76
C ASP A 458 18.54 28.83 -4.57
N ASP A 459 17.82 27.70 -4.48
CA ASP A 459 17.96 26.56 -5.38
C ASP A 459 17.78 27.06 -6.82
N GLY A 460 18.88 27.28 -7.57
CA GLY A 460 18.95 27.87 -8.92
C GLY A 460 18.24 27.11 -10.05
N LYS A 461 16.99 26.68 -9.82
CA LYS A 461 16.11 26.03 -10.78
C LYS A 461 15.42 27.11 -11.62
N PRO A 462 15.45 27.02 -12.95
CA PRO A 462 14.82 28.02 -13.81
C PRO A 462 13.32 28.09 -13.50
N THR A 463 12.81 29.33 -13.37
CA THR A 463 11.39 29.60 -13.16
C THR A 463 10.54 28.97 -14.27
N ILE A 464 9.27 28.71 -13.99
CA ILE A 464 8.36 28.09 -14.96
C ILE A 464 8.25 28.92 -16.25
N ALA A 465 8.33 30.26 -16.15
CA ALA A 465 8.40 31.16 -17.30
C ALA A 465 9.62 30.86 -18.20
N LEU A 466 10.81 30.73 -17.60
CA LEU A 466 12.03 30.37 -18.32
C LEU A 466 11.93 28.98 -18.97
N ARG A 467 11.28 28.02 -18.31
CA ARG A 467 11.03 26.69 -18.90
C ARG A 467 10.10 26.75 -20.11
N ARG A 468 9.01 27.52 -20.04
CA ARG A 468 8.13 27.72 -21.21
C ARG A 468 8.87 28.35 -22.38
N GLN A 469 9.68 29.38 -22.11
CA GLN A 469 10.50 30.02 -23.14
C GLN A 469 11.51 29.03 -23.75
N ALA A 470 12.11 28.16 -22.92
CA ALA A 470 13.00 27.11 -23.41
C ALA A 470 12.29 26.14 -24.36
N VAL A 471 11.05 25.71 -24.06
CA VAL A 471 10.22 24.86 -24.94
C VAL A 471 9.90 25.54 -26.27
N ILE A 472 9.64 26.85 -26.26
CA ILE A 472 9.41 27.65 -27.47
C ILE A 472 10.70 27.77 -28.31
N ASN A 473 11.86 27.73 -27.67
CA ASN A 473 13.15 27.87 -28.34
C ASN A 473 13.77 26.53 -28.79
N VAL A 474 13.19 25.38 -28.42
CA VAL A 474 13.66 24.07 -28.90
C VAL A 474 13.59 24.02 -30.43
N LYS A 475 14.73 23.78 -31.08
CA LYS A 475 14.84 23.63 -32.53
C LYS A 475 14.29 22.27 -32.95
N VAL A 476 13.22 22.30 -33.75
CA VAL A 476 12.63 21.09 -34.35
C VAL A 476 13.22 20.90 -35.76
N PRO A 477 13.84 19.74 -36.07
CA PRO A 477 14.33 19.41 -37.42
C PRO A 477 13.25 19.58 -38.50
N GLU A 478 13.65 19.95 -39.72
CA GLU A 478 12.71 20.31 -40.79
C GLU A 478 11.71 19.19 -41.12
N HIS A 479 12.18 17.95 -41.17
CA HIS A 479 11.34 16.78 -41.47
C HIS A 479 10.38 16.41 -40.32
N LEU A 480 10.60 16.91 -39.10
CA LEU A 480 9.69 16.72 -37.96
C LEU A 480 8.68 17.84 -37.80
N LYS A 481 8.78 18.95 -38.54
CA LYS A 481 7.86 20.10 -38.40
C LYS A 481 6.40 19.77 -38.73
N ASP A 482 6.17 18.83 -39.64
CA ASP A 482 4.83 18.35 -39.98
C ASP A 482 4.39 17.13 -39.15
N CYS A 483 5.24 16.62 -38.25
CA CYS A 483 4.91 15.50 -37.38
C CYS A 483 3.82 15.92 -36.38
N VAL A 484 2.61 15.37 -36.54
CA VAL A 484 1.46 15.67 -35.68
C VAL A 484 1.78 15.39 -34.21
N LEU A 485 2.49 14.29 -33.92
CA LEU A 485 2.86 13.91 -32.56
C LEU A 485 3.71 14.98 -31.88
N VAL A 486 4.82 15.39 -32.51
CA VAL A 486 5.74 16.40 -31.95
C VAL A 486 5.02 17.73 -31.73
N ASN A 487 4.19 18.14 -32.69
CA ASN A 487 3.44 19.39 -32.60
C ASN A 487 2.40 19.38 -31.47
N VAL A 488 1.65 18.27 -31.31
CA VAL A 488 0.68 18.14 -30.22
C VAL A 488 1.40 18.03 -28.87
N ILE A 489 2.50 17.28 -28.77
CA ILE A 489 3.32 17.20 -27.54
C ILE A 489 3.75 18.60 -27.11
N ARG A 490 4.26 19.41 -28.05
CA ARG A 490 4.71 20.78 -27.74
C ARG A 490 3.60 21.61 -27.09
N HIS A 491 2.38 21.52 -27.61
CA HIS A 491 1.22 22.19 -27.02
C HIS A 491 0.88 21.65 -25.63
N GLN A 492 0.86 20.33 -25.46
CA GLN A 492 0.55 19.69 -24.19
C GLN A 492 1.60 19.98 -23.10
N VAL A 493 2.88 20.07 -23.46
CA VAL A 493 3.96 20.49 -22.56
C VAL A 493 3.68 21.88 -21.99
N LEU A 494 3.30 22.85 -22.82
CA LEU A 494 3.01 24.21 -22.38
C LEU A 494 1.79 24.27 -21.45
N ILE A 495 0.76 23.46 -21.72
CA ILE A 495 -0.42 23.33 -20.85
C ILE A 495 -0.01 22.76 -19.49
N LEU A 496 0.73 21.65 -19.47
CA LEU A 496 1.16 21.01 -18.21
C LEU A 496 2.10 21.92 -17.40
N LEU A 497 2.99 22.67 -18.05
CA LEU A 497 3.81 23.68 -17.37
C LEU A 497 2.96 24.80 -16.73
N LYS A 498 1.79 25.11 -17.30
CA LYS A 498 0.85 26.04 -16.68
C LYS A 498 0.15 25.46 -15.45
N ASP A 499 -0.24 24.20 -15.52
CA ASP A 499 -0.85 23.54 -14.37
C ASP A 499 0.14 23.39 -13.20
N MET A 500 1.42 23.14 -13.50
CA MET A 500 2.49 23.15 -12.50
C MET A 500 2.61 24.50 -11.79
N SER A 501 2.56 25.63 -12.52
CA SER A 501 2.65 26.97 -11.91
C SER A 501 1.45 27.32 -11.02
N ASN A 502 0.28 26.75 -11.29
CA ASN A 502 -0.89 26.99 -10.46
C ASN A 502 -0.84 26.21 -9.14
N GLY A 503 -0.10 25.10 -9.08
CA GLY A 503 0.12 24.29 -7.88
C GLY A 503 1.15 24.86 -6.91
N GLU A 504 2.06 25.73 -7.38
CA GLU A 504 3.09 26.40 -6.56
C GLU A 504 2.57 27.62 -5.77
N ARG A 505 1.31 28.02 -5.94
CA ARG A 505 0.74 29.09 -5.11
C ARG A 505 0.67 28.61 -3.66
N PRO A 506 1.30 29.30 -2.68
CA PRO A 506 1.13 28.94 -1.29
C PRO A 506 -0.37 28.96 -0.98
N ARG A 507 -0.87 27.88 -0.38
CA ARG A 507 -2.19 27.89 0.25
C ARG A 507 -2.11 28.87 1.41
N ILE A 508 -2.34 30.15 1.13
CA ILE A 508 -2.57 31.15 2.15
C ILE A 508 -3.81 30.69 2.90
N ARG A 509 -3.63 30.05 4.06
CA ARG A 509 -4.65 30.06 5.10
C ARG A 509 -4.81 31.53 5.46
N VAL A 510 -5.82 32.17 4.87
CA VAL A 510 -6.33 33.40 5.42
C VAL A 510 -7.02 32.99 6.72
N GLU A 511 -6.27 33.00 7.82
CA GLU A 511 -6.88 33.15 9.13
C GLU A 511 -7.49 34.55 9.16
N THR A 512 -8.73 34.66 8.72
CA THR A 512 -9.57 35.79 9.08
C THR A 512 -9.88 35.64 10.57
N GLU A 513 -9.03 36.23 11.42
CA GLU A 513 -9.50 36.71 12.71
C GLU A 513 -10.69 37.65 12.48
N GLY A 514 -11.78 37.41 13.20
CA GLY A 514 -12.93 38.30 13.20
C GLY A 514 -14.22 37.72 12.64
N SER A 515 -14.76 36.67 13.28
CA SER A 515 -16.22 36.57 13.40
C SER A 515 -16.58 35.81 14.67
N ALA A 516 -16.92 36.56 15.72
CA ALA A 516 -17.63 36.03 16.87
C ALA A 516 -18.98 35.51 16.40
N LYS A 517 -19.13 34.18 16.27
CA LYS A 517 -20.43 33.53 16.07
C LYS A 517 -20.85 32.78 17.32
N ALA A 518 -21.84 33.39 17.96
CA ALA A 518 -22.84 32.87 18.88
C ALA A 518 -22.81 31.35 19.19
N ILE A 519 -22.66 31.06 20.48
CA ILE A 519 -22.96 29.77 21.10
C ILE A 519 -24.43 29.39 20.78
N PRO A 520 -24.70 28.20 20.20
CA PRO A 520 -26.06 27.72 19.99
C PRO A 520 -26.80 27.59 21.33
N ARG A 521 -28.01 28.16 21.40
CA ARG A 521 -28.90 28.21 22.58
C ARG A 521 -29.34 26.84 23.13
N GLN A 522 -28.83 25.73 22.61
CA GLN A 522 -29.19 24.37 23.02
C GLN A 522 -28.19 23.66 23.94
N LEU A 523 -26.99 24.21 24.19
CA LEU A 523 -26.06 23.64 25.19
C LEU A 523 -26.19 24.20 26.61
N LYS A 524 -26.91 25.31 26.83
CA LYS A 524 -27.11 25.89 28.17
C LYS A 524 -28.11 25.14 29.07
N ARG A 525 -28.83 24.13 28.56
CA ARG A 525 -29.80 23.35 29.36
C ARG A 525 -29.28 22.01 29.90
N ARG A 526 -28.03 21.63 29.60
CA ARG A 526 -27.44 20.37 30.06
C ARG A 526 -26.35 20.49 31.14
N MET A 527 -25.88 21.70 31.45
CA MET A 527 -24.89 21.93 32.53
C MET A 527 -25.48 22.46 33.84
N ALA A 528 -26.81 22.60 33.95
CA ALA A 528 -27.49 23.04 35.18
C ALA A 528 -28.14 21.88 35.98
N ARG A 529 -27.70 20.63 35.79
CA ARG A 529 -28.28 19.45 36.45
C ARG A 529 -27.27 18.52 37.14
N TYR A 530 -26.06 19.02 37.44
CA TYR A 530 -25.02 18.28 38.18
C TYR A 530 -24.36 19.14 39.26
N SER A 531 -25.11 20.02 39.92
CA SER A 531 -24.65 20.77 41.10
C SER A 531 -25.62 20.71 42.29
N GLU A 532 -26.48 19.69 42.35
CA GLU A 532 -27.25 19.35 43.55
C GLU A 532 -27.31 17.82 43.67
N HIS A 533 -26.26 17.24 44.25
CA HIS A 533 -26.27 16.12 45.21
C HIS A 533 -24.84 15.82 45.68
#